data_AF-A0A645B7K9-F1
#
_entry.id   AF-A0A645B7K9-F1
#
_cell.length_a   1.000
_cell.length_b   1.000
_cell.length_c   1.000
_cell.angle_alpha   90.00
_cell.angle_beta   90.00
_cell.angle_gamma   90.00
#
_symmetry.space_group_name_H-M   'P 1'
#
loop_
_entity.id
_entity.type
_entity.pdbx_description
1 polymer ?
#
loop_
_entity_poly.entity_id
_entity_poly.type
_entity_poly.pdbx_seq_one_letter_code
_entity_poly.pdbx_strand_id
1 'polypeptide(L)'
;MATYASQPQELIDQVNKSGGIAFLAHPDEFALPMFHEDDISWVDWQVQGFTGIELWNNLSELKSVSQTIPRLLKNAFFPETMAEGPLPVTLRRWDEQLAAGRKVHVVGGADAHNLIIHIGPFKKVIFPYAFHFSAINNHLLVDEALIGDLAKDEQMVYQALKNGSSFIGYDLPASTRGFSFTIMDDEQEVSLGQTITIKKGATAKVRLPQKAEIRLLCNGKLLYQSRDNNVLAFPISEPGAYRVESYIRFMGKRRGWIFSNPIYVNKEK
;
A
#
# COMPACT_ATOMS: atom_id res chain seq x y z
N MET A 1 -20.98 6.54 -14.30
CA MET A 1 -19.58 6.06 -14.24
C MET A 1 -19.37 4.83 -15.12
N ALA A 2 -20.07 3.71 -14.89
CA ALA A 2 -19.84 2.44 -15.62
C ALA A 2 -19.91 2.53 -17.16
N THR A 3 -20.65 3.49 -17.71
CA THR A 3 -20.73 3.76 -19.16
C THR A 3 -19.41 4.19 -19.80
N TYR A 4 -18.44 4.68 -19.01
CA TYR A 4 -17.12 5.10 -19.48
C TYR A 4 -16.06 4.00 -19.33
N ALA A 5 -16.42 2.79 -18.87
CA ALA A 5 -15.45 1.74 -18.52
C ALA A 5 -14.55 1.29 -19.68
N SER A 6 -15.04 1.36 -20.92
CA SER A 6 -14.24 1.04 -22.12
C SER A 6 -13.23 2.13 -22.48
N GLN A 7 -13.27 3.30 -21.83
CA GLN A 7 -12.39 4.45 -22.06
C GLN A 7 -11.77 4.90 -20.73
N PRO A 8 -10.68 4.25 -20.28
CA PRO A 8 -10.10 4.44 -18.95
C PRO A 8 -9.82 5.90 -18.57
N GLN A 9 -9.25 6.70 -19.49
CA GLN A 9 -8.99 8.11 -19.24
C GLN A 9 -10.29 8.91 -19.01
N GLU A 10 -11.32 8.70 -19.84
CA GLU A 10 -12.61 9.38 -19.67
C GLU A 10 -13.25 9.00 -18.33
N LEU A 11 -13.17 7.73 -17.94
CA LEU A 11 -13.67 7.28 -16.64
C LEU A 11 -12.98 8.02 -15.49
N ILE A 12 -11.64 8.10 -15.50
CA ILE A 12 -10.87 8.81 -14.48
C ILE A 12 -11.24 10.30 -14.45
N ASP A 13 -11.38 10.93 -15.61
CA ASP A 13 -11.78 12.34 -15.70
C ASP A 13 -13.17 12.59 -15.11
N GLN A 14 -14.13 11.67 -15.33
CA GLN A 14 -15.47 11.77 -14.75
C GLN A 14 -15.49 11.54 -13.25
N VAL A 15 -14.67 10.61 -12.74
CA VAL A 15 -14.46 10.43 -11.29
C VAL A 15 -13.94 11.71 -10.67
N ASN A 16 -12.91 12.31 -11.28
CA ASN A 16 -12.32 13.57 -10.81
C ASN A 16 -13.33 14.73 -10.84
N LYS A 17 -14.10 14.88 -11.93
CA LYS A 17 -15.16 15.90 -12.05
C LYS A 17 -16.25 15.75 -10.97
N SER A 18 -16.52 14.52 -10.54
CA SER A 18 -17.49 14.22 -9.50
C SER A 18 -16.92 14.34 -8.09
N GLY A 19 -15.65 14.74 -7.94
CA GLY A 19 -14.96 14.84 -6.65
C GLY A 19 -14.52 13.50 -6.06
N GLY A 20 -14.63 12.41 -6.82
CA GLY A 20 -14.23 11.07 -6.39
C GLY A 20 -12.70 10.86 -6.37
N ILE A 21 -12.31 9.65 -6.00
CA ILE A 21 -10.92 9.17 -5.96
C ILE A 21 -10.80 7.90 -6.80
N ALA A 22 -9.73 7.78 -7.58
CA ALA A 22 -9.50 6.66 -8.48
C ALA A 22 -8.21 5.93 -8.13
N PHE A 23 -8.32 4.65 -7.78
CA PHE A 23 -7.18 3.77 -7.58
C PHE A 23 -7.19 2.67 -8.65
N LEU A 24 -6.03 2.41 -9.25
CA LEU A 24 -5.88 1.26 -10.14
C LEU A 24 -5.78 0.00 -9.30
N ALA A 25 -6.81 -0.85 -9.33
CA ALA A 25 -6.87 -2.10 -8.57
C ALA A 25 -5.84 -3.11 -9.09
N HIS A 26 -5.18 -3.82 -8.16
CA HIS A 26 -4.18 -4.88 -8.38
C HIS A 26 -3.54 -4.84 -9.77
N PRO A 27 -2.76 -3.79 -10.07
CA PRO A 27 -2.45 -3.40 -11.45
C PRO A 27 -1.44 -4.32 -12.13
N ASP A 28 -0.81 -5.21 -11.36
CA ASP A 28 -0.09 -6.38 -11.84
C ASP A 28 -0.72 -7.61 -11.19
N GLU A 29 -1.21 -8.52 -12.02
CA GLU A 29 -1.81 -9.77 -11.58
C GLU A 29 -1.39 -10.91 -12.51
N PHE A 30 -1.27 -12.12 -11.97
CA PHE A 30 -0.88 -13.28 -12.77
C PHE A 30 -2.10 -14.16 -13.01
N ALA A 31 -2.23 -14.67 -14.23
CA ALA A 31 -3.22 -15.70 -14.53
C ALA A 31 -3.04 -16.92 -13.60
N LEU A 32 -4.15 -17.56 -13.24
CA LEU A 32 -4.17 -18.82 -12.52
C LEU A 32 -4.96 -19.86 -13.34
N PRO A 33 -4.34 -20.45 -14.39
CA PRO A 33 -5.05 -21.29 -15.36
C PRO A 33 -5.75 -22.50 -14.74
N MET A 34 -5.23 -23.00 -13.61
CA MET A 34 -5.83 -24.13 -12.86
C MET A 34 -7.20 -23.81 -12.26
N PHE A 35 -7.60 -22.53 -12.21
CA PHE A 35 -8.92 -22.06 -11.79
C PHE A 35 -9.67 -21.30 -12.88
N HIS A 36 -9.17 -21.32 -14.13
CA HIS A 36 -9.72 -20.53 -15.23
C HIS A 36 -9.76 -19.02 -14.94
N GLU A 37 -8.78 -18.52 -14.19
CA GLU A 37 -8.63 -17.09 -13.96
C GLU A 37 -7.60 -16.50 -14.91
N ASP A 38 -8.04 -15.53 -15.72
CA ASP A 38 -7.21 -14.82 -16.67
C ASP A 38 -6.30 -13.78 -16.00
N ASP A 39 -5.29 -13.33 -16.75
CA ASP A 39 -4.49 -12.16 -16.38
C ASP A 39 -5.33 -10.91 -16.60
N ILE A 40 -5.67 -10.23 -15.50
CA ILE A 40 -6.45 -8.99 -15.49
C ILE A 40 -5.59 -7.78 -15.11
N SER A 41 -4.28 -7.86 -15.34
CA SER A 41 -3.34 -6.75 -15.12
C SER A 41 -3.81 -5.47 -15.80
N TRP A 42 -3.53 -4.33 -15.17
CA TRP A 42 -3.75 -3.04 -15.78
C TRP A 42 -2.81 -2.84 -16.98
N VAL A 43 -3.39 -2.54 -18.15
CA VAL A 43 -2.64 -2.45 -19.41
C VAL A 43 -2.36 -1.01 -19.85
N ASP A 44 -3.25 -0.07 -19.54
CA ASP A 44 -3.17 1.31 -20.06
C ASP A 44 -2.47 2.25 -19.07
N TRP A 45 -1.15 2.24 -19.07
CA TRP A 45 -0.34 3.10 -18.20
C TRP A 45 -0.19 4.54 -18.71
N GLN A 46 -0.81 4.89 -19.84
CA GLN A 46 -0.78 6.25 -20.37
C GLN A 46 -1.79 7.16 -19.66
N VAL A 47 -2.75 6.58 -18.95
CA VAL A 47 -3.75 7.33 -18.18
C VAL A 47 -3.11 8.24 -17.13
N GLN A 48 -3.78 9.35 -16.86
CA GLN A 48 -3.35 10.38 -15.92
C GLN A 48 -4.49 10.81 -15.02
N GLY A 49 -4.15 11.46 -13.91
CA GLY A 49 -5.13 12.03 -12.98
C GLY A 49 -5.79 11.01 -12.05
N PHE A 50 -5.35 9.75 -12.03
CA PHE A 50 -5.72 8.82 -10.98
C PHE A 50 -5.03 9.19 -9.65
N THR A 51 -5.69 8.88 -8.54
CA THR A 51 -5.22 9.20 -7.18
C THR A 51 -4.08 8.27 -6.77
N GLY A 52 -4.17 6.99 -7.11
CA GLY A 52 -3.19 6.02 -6.67
C GLY A 52 -3.31 4.65 -7.31
N ILE A 53 -2.57 3.69 -6.77
CA ILE A 53 -2.62 2.28 -7.18
C ILE A 53 -2.82 1.39 -5.94
N GLU A 54 -3.41 0.23 -6.13
CA GLU A 54 -3.38 -0.82 -5.13
C GLU A 54 -2.02 -1.51 -5.16
N LEU A 55 -1.15 -1.17 -4.21
CA LEU A 55 0.22 -1.67 -4.17
C LEU A 55 0.29 -3.11 -3.67
N TRP A 56 -0.62 -3.48 -2.77
CA TRP A 56 -0.63 -4.80 -2.15
C TRP A 56 -2.06 -5.34 -2.06
N ASN A 57 -2.36 -6.35 -2.85
CA ASN A 57 -3.61 -7.08 -2.77
C ASN A 57 -3.38 -8.47 -2.17
N ASN A 58 -4.05 -8.78 -1.05
CA ASN A 58 -3.89 -10.02 -0.32
C ASN A 58 -4.32 -11.24 -1.15
N LEU A 59 -5.50 -11.21 -1.80
CA LEU A 59 -6.00 -12.35 -2.55
C LEU A 59 -5.31 -12.49 -3.91
N SER A 60 -5.03 -11.41 -4.64
CA SER A 60 -4.28 -11.50 -5.91
C SER A 60 -2.87 -12.06 -5.68
N GLU A 61 -2.26 -11.83 -4.51
CA GLU A 61 -0.96 -12.42 -4.17
C GLU A 61 -1.02 -13.96 -4.16
N LEU A 62 -2.17 -14.58 -3.86
CA LEU A 62 -2.38 -16.03 -3.98
C LEU A 62 -1.94 -16.55 -5.34
N LYS A 63 -2.30 -15.86 -6.43
CA LYS A 63 -1.97 -16.29 -7.80
C LYS A 63 -0.47 -16.29 -8.06
N SER A 64 0.26 -15.38 -7.41
CA SER A 64 1.72 -15.28 -7.48
C SER A 64 2.44 -16.36 -6.65
N VAL A 65 1.91 -16.70 -5.45
CA VAL A 65 2.58 -17.63 -4.52
C VAL A 65 2.10 -19.07 -4.63
N SER A 66 0.96 -19.32 -5.29
CA SER A 66 0.31 -20.64 -5.41
C SER A 66 0.28 -21.19 -6.85
N GLN A 67 1.35 -20.98 -7.61
CA GLN A 67 1.48 -21.48 -8.99
C GLN A 67 1.53 -23.02 -9.14
N THR A 68 1.50 -23.78 -8.04
CA THR A 68 1.47 -25.25 -8.06
C THR A 68 0.45 -25.78 -7.07
N ILE A 69 -0.17 -26.93 -7.37
CA ILE A 69 -1.19 -27.57 -6.51
C ILE A 69 -0.72 -27.73 -5.06
N PRO A 70 0.52 -28.19 -4.75
CA PRO A 70 0.97 -28.29 -3.35
C PRO A 70 1.05 -26.94 -2.64
N ARG A 71 1.50 -25.87 -3.33
CA ARG A 71 1.59 -24.52 -2.74
C ARG A 71 0.21 -23.91 -2.54
N LEU A 72 -0.71 -24.15 -3.47
CA LEU A 72 -2.11 -23.78 -3.33
C LEU A 72 -2.73 -24.45 -2.11
N LEU A 73 -2.60 -25.77 -1.98
CA LEU A 73 -3.11 -26.49 -0.82
C LEU A 73 -2.47 -25.97 0.47
N LYS A 74 -1.15 -25.73 0.48
CA LYS A 74 -0.50 -25.12 1.65
C LYS A 74 -1.15 -23.79 2.02
N ASN A 75 -1.27 -22.85 1.08
CA ASN A 75 -1.81 -21.51 1.37
C ASN A 75 -3.31 -21.52 1.66
N ALA A 76 -4.05 -22.48 1.10
CA ALA A 76 -5.45 -22.73 1.42
C ALA A 76 -5.67 -23.23 2.85
N PHE A 77 -4.75 -24.05 3.37
CA PHE A 77 -4.86 -24.60 4.72
C PHE A 77 -4.13 -23.78 5.78
N PHE A 78 -3.14 -22.98 5.37
CA PHE A 78 -2.30 -22.11 6.20
C PHE A 78 -2.18 -20.72 5.55
N PRO A 79 -3.28 -19.95 5.49
CA PRO A 79 -3.35 -18.68 4.76
C PRO A 79 -2.38 -17.63 5.31
N GLU A 80 -1.96 -17.72 6.57
CA GLU A 80 -0.92 -16.89 7.18
C GLU A 80 0.45 -17.00 6.47
N THR A 81 0.67 -18.06 5.70
CA THR A 81 1.91 -18.26 4.93
C THR A 81 1.91 -17.58 3.56
N MET A 82 0.76 -17.05 3.13
CA MET A 82 0.54 -16.52 1.78
C MET A 82 1.24 -15.17 1.57
N ALA A 83 0.90 -14.16 2.36
CA ALA A 83 1.35 -12.80 2.11
C ALA A 83 2.86 -12.64 2.37
N GLU A 84 3.59 -12.22 1.34
CA GLU A 84 5.03 -11.99 1.33
C GLU A 84 5.36 -10.49 1.26
N GLY A 85 4.64 -9.74 0.43
CA GLY A 85 4.83 -8.31 0.20
C GLY A 85 4.24 -7.87 -1.15
N PRO A 86 4.21 -6.55 -1.43
CA PRO A 86 3.88 -6.03 -2.75
C PRO A 86 4.71 -6.67 -3.86
N LEU A 87 4.11 -6.87 -5.03
CA LEU A 87 4.81 -7.40 -6.18
C LEU A 87 5.98 -6.47 -6.58
N PRO A 88 7.19 -7.01 -6.85
CA PRO A 88 8.33 -6.18 -7.23
C PRO A 88 8.10 -5.33 -8.48
N VAL A 89 7.26 -5.79 -9.41
CA VAL A 89 6.89 -5.03 -10.62
C VAL A 89 6.02 -3.83 -10.29
N THR A 90 5.02 -3.99 -9.41
CA THR A 90 4.15 -2.90 -8.97
C THR A 90 4.90 -1.85 -8.16
N LEU A 91 5.82 -2.29 -7.29
CA LEU A 91 6.73 -1.39 -6.58
C LEU A 91 7.58 -0.55 -7.55
N ARG A 92 8.17 -1.19 -8.59
CA ARG A 92 8.95 -0.46 -9.60
C ARG A 92 8.12 0.54 -10.38
N ARG A 93 6.91 0.16 -10.82
CA ARG A 93 6.00 1.07 -11.52
C ARG A 93 5.66 2.28 -10.64
N TRP A 94 5.37 2.06 -9.37
CA TRP A 94 5.13 3.16 -8.43
C TRP A 94 6.36 4.07 -8.28
N ASP A 95 7.54 3.48 -8.10
CA ASP A 95 8.80 4.20 -7.99
C ASP A 95 9.10 5.04 -9.24
N GLU A 96 8.79 4.54 -10.44
CA GLU A 96 8.90 5.28 -11.71
C GLU A 96 7.95 6.49 -11.74
N GLN A 97 6.71 6.35 -11.29
CA GLN A 97 5.76 7.47 -11.19
C GLN A 97 6.27 8.55 -10.21
N LEU A 98 6.75 8.13 -9.04
CA LEU A 98 7.30 9.04 -8.03
C LEU A 98 8.55 9.76 -8.54
N ALA A 99 9.47 9.04 -9.22
CA ALA A 99 10.66 9.61 -9.82
C ALA A 99 10.35 10.60 -10.95
N ALA A 100 9.24 10.41 -11.67
CA ALA A 100 8.72 11.35 -12.65
C ALA A 100 8.02 12.58 -12.03
N GLY A 101 8.01 12.70 -10.69
CA GLY A 101 7.40 13.81 -9.97
C GLY A 101 5.87 13.71 -9.84
N ARG A 102 5.28 12.57 -10.20
CA ARG A 102 3.83 12.36 -10.08
C ARG A 102 3.47 12.03 -8.64
N LYS A 103 2.37 12.61 -8.16
CA LYS A 103 1.79 12.31 -6.84
C LYS A 103 0.84 11.13 -6.95
N VAL A 104 1.40 9.91 -6.94
CA VAL A 104 0.64 8.66 -6.97
C VAL A 104 0.70 8.03 -5.59
N HIS A 105 -0.46 7.88 -4.95
CA HIS A 105 -0.59 7.24 -3.63
C HIS A 105 -0.82 5.74 -3.74
N VAL A 106 -0.70 5.03 -2.63
CA VAL A 106 -0.88 3.58 -2.55
C VAL A 106 -1.90 3.20 -1.50
N VAL A 107 -2.64 2.14 -1.80
CA VAL A 107 -3.55 1.45 -0.89
C VAL A 107 -3.30 -0.05 -0.92
N GLY A 108 -3.71 -0.73 0.14
CA GLY A 108 -3.78 -2.19 0.22
C GLY A 108 -5.22 -2.67 0.05
N GLY A 109 -5.39 -3.86 -0.51
CA GLY A 109 -6.68 -4.50 -0.69
C GLY A 109 -6.71 -5.89 -0.09
N ALA A 110 -7.85 -6.25 0.49
CA ALA A 110 -8.11 -7.62 0.91
C ALA A 110 -8.64 -8.48 -0.23
N ASP A 111 -9.37 -7.87 -1.18
CA ASP A 111 -10.18 -8.53 -2.21
C ASP A 111 -10.92 -9.76 -1.65
N ALA A 112 -11.67 -9.51 -0.57
CA ALA A 112 -12.06 -10.55 0.35
C ALA A 112 -13.13 -11.48 -0.24
N HIS A 113 -12.73 -12.73 -0.50
CA HIS A 113 -13.61 -13.80 -0.94
C HIS A 113 -13.64 -14.96 0.06
N ASN A 114 -14.84 -15.32 0.51
CA ASN A 114 -15.06 -16.43 1.44
C ASN A 114 -15.21 -17.74 0.66
N LEU A 115 -14.09 -18.27 0.17
CA LEU A 115 -14.09 -19.39 -0.75
C LEU A 115 -14.48 -20.69 -0.05
N ILE A 116 -15.38 -21.45 -0.66
CA ILE A 116 -15.84 -22.73 -0.15
C ILE A 116 -15.30 -23.82 -1.05
N ILE A 117 -14.48 -24.70 -0.50
CA ILE A 117 -14.05 -25.92 -1.19
C ILE A 117 -14.79 -27.15 -0.65
N HIS A 118 -15.04 -28.08 -1.56
CA HIS A 118 -15.60 -29.39 -1.25
C HIS A 118 -14.51 -30.44 -1.48
N ILE A 119 -14.21 -31.22 -0.44
CA ILE A 119 -13.31 -32.37 -0.50
C ILE A 119 -14.14 -33.60 -0.14
N GLY A 120 -14.74 -34.23 -1.15
CA GLY A 120 -15.73 -35.30 -0.93
C GLY A 120 -16.95 -34.77 -0.14
N PRO A 121 -17.39 -35.44 0.94
CA PRO A 121 -18.53 -34.98 1.75
C PRO A 121 -18.19 -33.80 2.68
N PHE A 122 -16.92 -33.40 2.76
CA PHE A 122 -16.47 -32.35 3.65
C PHE A 122 -16.45 -30.99 2.96
N LYS A 123 -17.01 -29.99 3.65
CA LYS A 123 -17.00 -28.58 3.25
C LYS A 123 -16.00 -27.82 4.10
N LYS A 124 -15.09 -27.07 3.48
CA LYS A 124 -14.16 -26.18 4.20
C LYS A 124 -14.23 -24.78 3.61
N VAL A 125 -14.26 -23.79 4.50
CA VAL A 125 -14.07 -22.38 4.15
C VAL A 125 -12.57 -22.09 4.11
N ILE A 126 -12.11 -21.50 3.01
CA ILE A 126 -10.75 -21.00 2.83
C ILE A 126 -10.82 -19.48 2.66
N PHE A 127 -9.83 -18.79 3.21
CA PHE A 127 -9.75 -17.33 3.26
C PHE A 127 -11.01 -16.69 3.88
N PRO A 128 -11.37 -17.05 5.13
CA PRO A 128 -12.52 -16.43 5.79
C PRO A 128 -12.32 -14.91 5.92
N TYR A 129 -13.41 -14.14 5.94
CA TYR A 129 -13.35 -12.67 6.09
C TYR A 129 -12.51 -12.21 7.29
N ALA A 130 -12.57 -12.94 8.41
CA ALA A 130 -11.76 -12.64 9.59
C ALA A 130 -10.25 -12.70 9.29
N PHE A 131 -9.81 -13.65 8.46
CA PHE A 131 -8.42 -13.72 8.01
C PHE A 131 -8.08 -12.51 7.13
N HIS A 132 -8.90 -12.23 6.11
CA HIS A 132 -8.69 -11.11 5.18
C HIS A 132 -8.51 -9.78 5.91
N PHE A 133 -9.42 -9.46 6.84
CA PHE A 133 -9.40 -8.20 7.60
C PHE A 133 -8.34 -8.17 8.72
N SER A 134 -7.71 -9.31 9.04
CA SER A 134 -6.57 -9.35 9.96
C SER A 134 -5.23 -9.15 9.27
N ALA A 135 -5.17 -9.22 7.94
CA ALA A 135 -3.93 -9.22 7.16
C ALA A 135 -3.56 -7.82 6.66
N ILE A 136 -3.94 -7.46 5.43
CA ILE A 136 -3.52 -6.23 4.77
C ILE A 136 -4.57 -5.14 5.00
N ASN A 137 -4.18 -4.08 5.72
CA ASN A 137 -5.06 -2.97 6.07
C ASN A 137 -4.46 -1.62 5.68
N ASN A 138 -5.34 -0.67 5.36
CA ASN A 138 -4.97 0.73 5.23
C ASN A 138 -5.12 1.42 6.59
N HIS A 139 -4.07 2.08 7.05
CA HIS A 139 -4.07 2.89 8.26
C HIS A 139 -4.10 4.36 7.87
N LEU A 140 -5.23 5.02 8.14
CA LEU A 140 -5.45 6.42 7.77
C LEU A 140 -5.00 7.35 8.90
N LEU A 141 -4.37 8.45 8.54
CA LEU A 141 -4.03 9.54 9.43
C LEU A 141 -5.10 10.63 9.27
N VAL A 142 -5.88 10.83 10.33
CA VAL A 142 -6.97 11.80 10.39
C VAL A 142 -6.78 12.70 11.60
N ASP A 143 -7.15 13.97 11.48
CA ASP A 143 -6.92 14.99 12.51
C ASP A 143 -7.80 14.79 13.74
N GLU A 144 -8.99 14.22 13.54
CA GLU A 144 -9.97 13.96 14.59
C GLU A 144 -10.35 12.48 14.60
N ALA A 145 -10.82 11.98 15.74
CA ALA A 145 -11.37 10.64 15.82
C ALA A 145 -12.70 10.58 15.06
N LEU A 146 -12.97 9.45 14.39
CA LEU A 146 -14.28 9.20 13.79
C LEU A 146 -15.36 9.17 14.88
N ILE A 147 -16.47 9.87 14.64
CA ILE A 147 -17.51 10.09 15.66
C ILE A 147 -18.80 9.30 15.40
N GLY A 148 -18.86 8.54 14.31
CA GLY A 148 -20.05 7.81 13.85
C GLY A 148 -21.02 8.68 13.02
N ASP A 149 -20.62 9.90 12.66
CA ASP A 149 -21.37 10.74 11.72
C ASP A 149 -20.96 10.37 10.30
N LEU A 150 -21.85 9.70 9.57
CA LEU A 150 -21.53 9.15 8.25
C LEU A 150 -20.94 10.20 7.30
N ALA A 151 -21.54 11.38 7.21
CA ALA A 151 -21.13 12.38 6.23
C ALA A 151 -19.74 12.96 6.57
N LYS A 152 -19.49 13.27 7.85
CA LYS A 152 -18.19 13.78 8.30
C LYS A 152 -17.10 12.71 8.23
N ASP A 153 -17.38 11.52 8.73
CA ASP A 153 -16.42 10.43 8.80
C ASP A 153 -16.05 9.93 7.39
N GLU A 154 -17.01 9.80 6.48
CA GLU A 154 -16.78 9.47 5.07
C GLU A 154 -15.87 10.51 4.40
N GLN A 155 -16.15 11.81 4.61
CA GLN A 155 -15.33 12.89 4.08
C GLN A 155 -13.89 12.83 4.61
N MET A 156 -13.70 12.57 5.91
CA MET A 156 -12.36 12.43 6.50
C MET A 156 -11.61 11.24 5.90
N VAL A 157 -12.27 10.09 5.76
CA VAL A 157 -11.69 8.88 5.15
C VAL A 157 -11.27 9.14 3.70
N TYR A 158 -12.16 9.72 2.90
CA TYR A 158 -11.87 10.03 1.49
C TYR A 158 -10.78 11.07 1.35
N GLN A 159 -10.75 12.09 2.21
CA GLN A 159 -9.72 13.11 2.17
C GLN A 159 -8.35 12.54 2.55
N ALA A 160 -8.28 11.65 3.55
CA ALA A 160 -7.05 10.98 3.92
C ALA A 160 -6.51 10.12 2.77
N LEU A 161 -7.38 9.34 2.11
CA LEU A 161 -7.01 8.55 0.93
C LEU A 161 -6.58 9.43 -0.26
N LYS A 162 -7.32 10.50 -0.53
CA LYS A 162 -7.05 11.45 -1.62
C LYS A 162 -5.69 12.12 -1.48
N ASN A 163 -5.33 12.49 -0.25
CA ASN A 163 -4.09 13.18 0.05
C ASN A 163 -2.91 12.22 0.25
N GLY A 164 -3.14 10.91 0.32
CA GLY A 164 -2.11 9.95 0.70
C GLY A 164 -1.71 10.04 2.17
N SER A 165 -2.59 10.53 3.04
CA SER A 165 -2.41 10.54 4.49
C SER A 165 -2.71 9.16 5.07
N SER A 166 -1.98 8.15 4.59
CA SER A 166 -2.18 6.76 4.97
C SER A 166 -0.95 5.89 4.69
N PHE A 167 -0.93 4.70 5.28
CA PHE A 167 0.04 3.66 4.95
C PHE A 167 -0.64 2.29 4.89
N ILE A 168 0.00 1.35 4.20
CA ILE A 168 -0.41 -0.05 4.15
C ILE A 168 0.33 -0.80 5.26
N GLY A 169 -0.42 -1.53 6.08
CA GLY A 169 0.12 -2.39 7.13
C GLY A 169 -0.26 -3.85 6.91
N TYR A 170 0.70 -4.76 7.09
CA TYR A 170 0.41 -6.19 7.25
C TYR A 170 0.32 -6.49 8.74
N ASP A 171 -0.90 -6.48 9.28
CA ASP A 171 -1.15 -6.53 10.72
C ASP A 171 -1.15 -7.94 11.31
N LEU A 172 -1.30 -8.97 10.46
CA LEU A 172 -1.35 -10.37 10.90
C LEU A 172 -0.05 -10.82 11.61
N PRO A 173 1.16 -10.54 11.11
CA PRO A 173 2.40 -10.84 11.84
C PRO A 173 2.51 -10.06 13.15
N ALA A 174 2.14 -8.79 13.10
CA ALA A 174 2.13 -7.89 14.24
C ALA A 174 1.45 -6.56 13.89
N SER A 175 0.78 -5.98 14.88
CA SER A 175 0.12 -4.67 14.76
C SER A 175 1.08 -3.58 14.28
N THR A 176 0.68 -2.86 13.25
CA THR A 176 1.39 -1.67 12.73
C THR A 176 1.01 -0.38 13.46
N ARG A 177 0.09 -0.46 14.43
CA ARG A 177 -0.35 0.69 15.24
C ARG A 177 0.81 1.30 16.02
N GLY A 178 0.99 2.61 15.85
CA GLY A 178 2.12 3.35 16.44
C GLY A 178 3.26 3.60 15.46
N PHE A 179 3.13 3.15 14.20
CA PHE A 179 3.97 3.64 13.12
C PHE A 179 3.79 5.15 12.94
N SER A 180 4.91 5.86 12.79
CA SER A 180 4.91 7.27 12.40
C SER A 180 6.08 7.55 11.47
N PHE A 181 5.81 8.32 10.42
CA PHE A 181 6.85 8.88 9.56
C PHE A 181 6.58 10.37 9.37
N THR A 182 7.56 11.18 9.74
CA THR A 182 7.52 12.64 9.59
C THR A 182 8.82 13.16 9.01
N ILE A 183 8.75 14.32 8.36
CA ILE A 183 9.92 15.10 7.94
C ILE A 183 9.77 16.46 8.58
N MET A 184 10.83 16.94 9.23
CA MET A 184 10.84 18.24 9.86
C MET A 184 12.12 19.02 9.58
N ASP A 185 11.99 20.32 9.42
CA ASP A 185 13.08 21.28 9.51
C ASP A 185 12.95 22.11 10.81
N ASP A 186 13.60 23.27 10.87
CA ASP A 186 13.56 24.15 12.05
C ASP A 186 12.21 24.89 12.22
N GLU A 187 11.39 24.97 11.17
CA GLU A 187 10.16 25.77 11.10
C GLU A 187 8.89 24.91 11.10
N GLN A 188 8.93 23.72 10.52
CA GLN A 188 7.74 22.89 10.26
C GLN A 188 8.01 21.39 10.38
N GLU A 189 6.96 20.64 10.72
CA GLU A 189 6.92 19.18 10.67
C GLU A 189 5.71 18.74 9.83
N VAL A 190 5.95 17.82 8.89
CA VAL A 190 4.92 17.28 7.99
C VAL A 190 4.91 15.75 8.04
N SER A 191 3.78 15.15 7.68
CA SER A 191 3.56 13.71 7.63
C SER A 191 3.07 13.23 6.25
N LEU A 192 2.63 11.98 6.17
CA LEU A 192 2.28 11.27 4.94
C LEU A 192 1.33 12.08 4.06
N GLY A 193 1.64 12.16 2.76
CA GLY A 193 0.85 12.89 1.79
C GLY A 193 1.14 14.39 1.71
N GLN A 194 1.74 14.97 2.75
CA GLN A 194 2.04 16.39 2.82
C GLN A 194 3.33 16.75 2.07
N THR A 195 3.52 18.05 1.85
CA THR A 195 4.69 18.60 1.15
C THR A 195 5.40 19.60 2.05
N ILE A 196 6.73 19.52 2.09
CA ILE A 196 7.62 20.46 2.81
C ILE A 196 8.59 21.09 1.82
N THR A 197 8.85 22.39 1.97
CA THR A 197 9.87 23.10 1.18
C THR A 197 11.05 23.41 2.10
N ILE A 198 12.21 22.81 1.83
CA ILE A 198 13.41 22.95 2.66
C ILE A 198 14.39 23.98 2.08
N LYS A 199 15.03 24.74 2.97
CA LYS A 199 16.12 25.70 2.61
C LYS A 199 17.47 24.99 2.49
N LYS A 200 17.90 24.33 3.58
CA LYS A 200 19.21 23.67 3.67
C LYS A 200 19.08 22.15 3.76
N GLY A 201 18.23 21.68 4.67
CA GLY A 201 18.00 20.28 4.95
C GLY A 201 16.85 20.09 5.93
N ALA A 202 16.44 18.85 6.10
CA ALA A 202 15.45 18.41 7.08
C ALA A 202 15.89 17.09 7.70
N THR A 203 15.14 16.62 8.69
CA THR A 203 15.34 15.30 9.30
C THR A 203 14.10 14.44 9.05
N ALA A 204 14.30 13.31 8.38
CA ALA A 204 13.30 12.24 8.29
C ALA A 204 13.31 11.42 9.59
N LYS A 205 12.16 11.35 10.27
CA LYS A 205 11.97 10.59 11.51
C LYS A 205 10.99 9.45 11.28
N VAL A 206 11.43 8.22 11.57
CA VAL A 206 10.59 7.02 11.50
C VAL A 206 10.51 6.41 12.88
N ARG A 207 9.30 6.02 13.29
CA ARG A 207 9.06 5.17 14.46
C ARG A 207 8.26 3.96 14.00
N LEU A 208 8.72 2.77 14.38
CA LEU A 208 7.98 1.53 14.23
C LEU A 208 7.43 1.09 15.60
N PRO A 209 6.32 0.34 15.63
CA PRO A 209 5.76 -0.24 16.86
C PRO A 209 6.72 -1.20 17.58
N GLN A 210 7.60 -1.87 16.83
CA GLN A 210 8.63 -2.78 17.35
C GLN A 210 9.84 -2.79 16.43
N LYS A 211 10.92 -3.44 16.85
CA LYS A 211 12.14 -3.56 16.05
C LYS A 211 11.87 -4.38 14.79
N ALA A 212 12.27 -3.83 13.66
CA ALA A 212 12.17 -4.48 12.37
C ALA A 212 13.25 -3.93 11.42
N GLU A 213 13.20 -4.32 10.16
CA GLU A 213 13.97 -3.65 9.12
C GLU A 213 13.29 -2.33 8.75
N ILE A 214 14.05 -1.24 8.67
CA ILE A 214 13.57 0.06 8.16
C ILE A 214 14.35 0.35 6.89
N ARG A 215 13.64 0.71 5.81
CA ARG A 215 14.21 1.24 4.57
C ARG A 215 13.60 2.62 4.33
N LEU A 216 14.46 3.62 4.21
CA LEU A 216 14.09 4.96 3.78
C LEU A 216 14.47 5.11 2.30
N LEU A 217 13.51 5.49 1.47
CA LEU A 217 13.69 5.64 0.04
C LEU A 217 13.32 7.07 -0.39
N CYS A 218 13.95 7.55 -1.46
CA CYS A 218 13.56 8.76 -2.16
C CYS A 218 13.49 8.47 -3.66
N ASN A 219 12.34 8.74 -4.29
CA ASN A 219 12.11 8.47 -5.72
C ASN A 219 12.50 7.03 -6.12
N GLY A 220 12.11 6.06 -5.29
CA GLY A 220 12.43 4.63 -5.47
C GLY A 220 13.87 4.21 -5.19
N LYS A 221 14.77 5.15 -4.89
CA LYS A 221 16.16 4.83 -4.54
C LYS A 221 16.30 4.67 -3.03
N LEU A 222 16.92 3.58 -2.61
CA LEU A 222 17.25 3.33 -1.21
C LEU A 222 18.29 4.35 -0.72
N LEU A 223 17.92 5.17 0.26
CA LEU A 223 18.83 6.12 0.91
C LEU A 223 19.50 5.53 2.14
N TYR A 224 18.71 4.81 2.93
CA TYR A 224 19.18 4.23 4.17
C TYR A 224 18.43 2.94 4.49
N GLN A 225 19.15 2.01 5.12
CA GLN A 225 18.59 0.76 5.61
C GLN A 225 19.20 0.44 6.98
N SER A 226 18.34 0.15 7.95
CA SER A 226 18.74 -0.46 9.21
C SER A 226 18.04 -1.80 9.40
N ARG A 227 18.74 -2.73 10.01
CA ARG A 227 18.20 -4.01 10.45
C ARG A 227 18.02 -3.96 11.95
N ASP A 228 16.91 -4.49 12.45
CA ASP A 228 16.61 -4.59 13.88
C ASP A 228 16.56 -3.25 14.62
N ASN A 229 15.79 -2.29 14.08
CA ASN A 229 15.60 -0.99 14.69
C ASN A 229 14.10 -0.61 14.68
N ASN A 230 13.68 0.20 15.63
CA ASN A 230 12.32 0.74 15.73
C ASN A 230 12.29 2.28 15.67
N VAL A 231 13.44 2.94 15.63
CA VAL A 231 13.54 4.40 15.49
C VAL A 231 14.64 4.74 14.48
N LEU A 232 14.35 5.67 13.59
CA LEU A 232 15.32 6.25 12.65
C LEU A 232 15.19 7.77 12.68
N ALA A 233 16.32 8.46 12.74
CA ALA A 233 16.44 9.86 12.39
C ALA A 233 17.53 9.98 11.32
N PHE A 234 17.19 10.52 10.15
CA PHE A 234 18.08 10.57 9.01
C PHE A 234 18.07 11.98 8.37
N PRO A 235 19.22 12.65 8.23
CA PRO A 235 19.28 13.96 7.59
C PRO A 235 19.04 13.82 6.09
N ILE A 236 18.27 14.74 5.52
CA ILE A 236 17.94 14.80 4.11
C ILE A 236 18.16 16.22 3.57
N SER A 237 18.60 16.33 2.31
CA SER A 237 18.88 17.61 1.64
C SER A 237 18.33 17.70 0.21
N GLU A 238 17.85 16.57 -0.31
CA GLU A 238 17.45 16.42 -1.70
C GLU A 238 15.93 16.54 -1.84
N PRO A 239 15.43 17.14 -2.92
CA PRO A 239 14.01 17.11 -3.22
C PRO A 239 13.57 15.73 -3.71
N GLY A 240 12.31 15.38 -3.49
CA GLY A 240 11.71 14.14 -3.98
C GLY A 240 10.60 13.59 -3.11
N ALA A 241 10.06 12.45 -3.52
CA ALA A 241 9.07 11.70 -2.77
C ALA A 241 9.78 10.72 -1.82
N TYR A 242 9.77 11.02 -0.53
CA TYR A 242 10.37 10.20 0.51
C TYR A 242 9.35 9.21 1.05
N ARG A 243 9.68 7.92 1.10
CA ARG A 243 8.80 6.87 1.64
C ARG A 243 9.57 5.87 2.48
N VAL A 244 8.85 5.22 3.38
CA VAL A 244 9.35 4.15 4.24
C VAL A 244 8.76 2.81 3.80
N GLU A 245 9.64 1.81 3.69
CA GLU A 245 9.27 0.39 3.72
C GLU A 245 9.80 -0.23 5.00
N SER A 246 9.02 -1.10 5.62
CA SER A 246 9.47 -1.93 6.73
C SER A 246 9.21 -3.40 6.46
N TYR A 247 10.11 -4.24 6.95
CA TYR A 247 10.02 -5.69 6.81
C TYR A 247 10.22 -6.38 8.15
N ILE A 248 9.39 -7.37 8.44
CA ILE A 248 9.39 -8.14 9.68
C ILE A 248 9.72 -9.61 9.39
N ARG A 249 10.24 -10.34 10.38
CA ARG A 249 10.32 -11.79 10.31
C ARG A 249 9.02 -12.41 10.80
N PHE A 250 8.41 -13.24 9.96
CA PHE A 250 7.20 -13.97 10.30
C PHE A 250 7.25 -15.36 9.67
N MET A 251 6.96 -16.39 10.47
CA MET A 251 7.03 -17.80 10.07
C MET A 251 8.35 -18.18 9.37
N GLY A 252 9.48 -17.69 9.92
CA GLY A 252 10.82 -17.99 9.40
C GLY A 252 11.21 -17.26 8.11
N LYS A 253 10.36 -16.39 7.56
CA LYS A 253 10.61 -15.62 6.34
C LYS A 253 10.62 -14.11 6.62
N ARG A 254 11.32 -13.36 5.77
CA ARG A 254 11.18 -11.89 5.69
C ARG A 254 9.88 -11.58 4.96
N ARG A 255 9.04 -10.73 5.55
CA ARG A 255 7.75 -10.29 5.02
C ARG A 255 7.72 -8.77 4.94
N GLY A 256 7.07 -8.21 3.93
CA GLY A 256 6.65 -6.82 3.95
C GLY A 256 5.80 -6.56 5.20
N TRP A 257 5.95 -5.40 5.81
CA TRP A 257 5.21 -5.07 7.04
C TRP A 257 4.51 -3.72 6.93
N ILE A 258 5.24 -2.67 6.56
CA ILE A 258 4.69 -1.32 6.43
C ILE A 258 5.16 -0.72 5.10
N PHE A 259 4.22 -0.16 4.33
CA PHE A 259 4.51 0.62 3.13
C PHE A 259 3.78 1.95 3.23
N SER A 260 4.53 3.02 3.47
CA SER A 260 3.96 4.36 3.65
C SER A 260 3.77 5.11 2.33
N ASN A 261 2.70 5.89 2.23
CA ASN A 261 2.63 6.94 1.22
C ASN A 261 3.76 7.97 1.42
N PRO A 262 4.19 8.64 0.35
CA PRO A 262 5.35 9.50 0.44
C PRO A 262 5.05 10.82 1.17
N ILE A 263 6.11 11.40 1.74
CA ILE A 263 6.20 12.81 2.09
C ILE A 263 6.99 13.49 0.99
N TYR A 264 6.46 14.58 0.43
CA TYR A 264 7.09 15.27 -0.69
C TYR A 264 8.00 16.40 -0.20
N VAL A 265 9.24 16.42 -0.64
CA VAL A 265 10.22 17.45 -0.29
C VAL A 265 10.55 18.27 -1.54
N ASN A 266 10.34 19.58 -1.44
CA ASN A 266 10.81 20.57 -2.41
C ASN A 266 12.02 21.32 -1.85
N LYS A 267 12.81 21.95 -2.71
CA LYS A 267 13.92 22.80 -2.31
C LYS A 267 13.64 24.24 -2.70
N GLU A 268 13.84 25.17 -1.77
CA GLU A 268 13.80 26.59 -2.09
C GLU A 268 14.93 26.92 -3.07
N LYS A 269 14.62 27.71 -4.11
CA LYS A 269 15.57 28.09 -5.15
C LYS A 269 16.48 29.22 -4.69
#